data_AF-D6U1A1-F1
#
_entry.id   AF-D6U1A1-F1
#
_cell.length_a   1.000
_cell.length_b   1.000
_cell.length_c   1.000
_cell.angle_alpha   90.00
_cell.angle_beta   90.00
_cell.angle_gamma   90.00
#
_symmetry.space_group_name_H-M   'P 1'
#
loop_
_entity.id
_entity.type
_entity.pdbx_description
1 polymer ?
#
loop_
_entity_poly.entity_id
_entity_poly.type
_entity_poly.pdbx_seq_one_letter_code
_entity_poly.pdbx_strand_id
1 'polypeptide(L)'
;MPKTCRGQRKKKEQQEKRPATPTFLLELPLVVDAGQASRLRAHLEAARQLYNAILSQGQKRLRRMRADPAWHVARTIPRTQKAERAAAFSALRKAYGFTEAALHEAVKGLRVGWIAEHIEAVLAQTLATRAYRALNRVCLGQARRVRFKSRGRGFSSIENKRNDTSLHFVLQPPEEGNAGSLLWNGDQLPALIDWKDEVVTHGLRHRIKYARLIQRPASSPRAAGADAQGYRYVVQLALEGKPHRKKKHTVGKSIVGGDLGPSTLALFPQEGEASLEVFCAELAPEACAIRRLQRQMERQRRAANPEHYDEKGRIKKQGKKKLRWKQSKRYQVTRRRKATKERKLAAHRKSLHGRKVHQVVKLGSTIIIEKISYKAWQKQFGKSVGLRSPGMFVELLRRTVASTGGILVEVPTRTTALSQWCHGCGRRVKKPLSQRWHHCACGVGPVQRDLYSAFLAASLDPADPIPSCARYQEYWEGAEARLRAAHERTAQRAKEGQILPRSLGVTRARARLPKSLREPTQEPASLGRLEA
;
A
#
# COMPACT_ATOMS: atom_id res chain seq x y z
N MET A 1 -75.32 14.69 2.95
CA MET A 1 -75.01 13.54 3.84
C MET A 1 -74.35 12.43 3.04
N PRO A 2 -73.00 12.39 2.94
CA PRO A 2 -72.31 11.29 2.28
C PRO A 2 -71.79 10.25 3.29
N LYS A 3 -71.99 8.98 2.95
CA LYS A 3 -71.58 7.80 3.72
C LYS A 3 -70.05 7.67 3.74
N THR A 4 -69.50 7.50 4.94
CA THR A 4 -68.07 7.32 5.23
C THR A 4 -67.55 5.95 4.76
N CYS A 5 -66.69 5.94 3.74
CA CYS A 5 -65.86 4.78 3.40
C CYS A 5 -64.57 4.79 4.26
N ARG A 6 -64.51 3.88 5.25
CA ARG A 6 -63.29 3.60 6.04
C ARG A 6 -62.28 2.83 5.18
N GLY A 7 -61.34 3.55 4.58
CA GLY A 7 -60.17 2.95 3.94
C GLY A 7 -59.21 2.34 4.96
N GLN A 8 -59.05 1.01 4.93
CA GLN A 8 -58.07 0.28 5.73
C GLN A 8 -56.64 0.73 5.37
N ARG A 9 -55.91 1.27 6.35
CA ARG A 9 -54.47 1.57 6.23
C ARG A 9 -53.69 0.26 6.15
N LYS A 10 -53.21 -0.11 4.95
CA LYS A 10 -52.23 -1.20 4.77
C LYS A 10 -50.99 -0.89 5.63
N LYS A 11 -50.69 -1.80 6.57
CA LYS A 11 -49.43 -1.82 7.35
C LYS A 11 -48.27 -1.82 6.36
N LYS A 12 -47.35 -0.86 6.49
CA LYS A 12 -46.04 -0.90 5.83
C LYS A 12 -45.30 -2.14 6.34
N GLU A 13 -45.25 -3.18 5.52
CA GLU A 13 -44.33 -4.30 5.71
C GLU A 13 -42.92 -3.74 5.87
N GLN A 14 -42.33 -4.05 7.02
CA GLN A 14 -40.94 -3.77 7.29
C GLN A 14 -40.12 -4.64 6.34
N GLN A 15 -39.65 -4.05 5.24
CA GLN A 15 -38.64 -4.69 4.37
C GLN A 15 -37.42 -5.06 5.22
N GLU A 16 -37.28 -6.33 5.54
CA GLU A 16 -36.07 -6.90 6.12
C GLU A 16 -34.88 -6.51 5.23
N LYS A 17 -33.85 -5.93 5.85
CA LYS A 17 -32.60 -5.60 5.14
C LYS A 17 -32.00 -6.90 4.63
N ARG A 18 -32.06 -7.13 3.32
CA ARG A 18 -31.37 -8.25 2.65
C ARG A 18 -29.92 -8.34 3.18
N PRO A 19 -29.44 -9.54 3.54
CA PRO A 19 -28.10 -9.73 4.07
C PRO A 19 -27.07 -9.18 3.08
N ALA A 20 -26.03 -8.52 3.60
CA ALA A 20 -24.99 -7.92 2.77
C ALA A 20 -24.21 -9.02 2.05
N THR A 21 -24.42 -9.17 0.74
CA THR A 21 -23.67 -10.14 -0.05
C THR A 21 -22.20 -9.72 -0.15
N PRO A 22 -21.24 -10.67 -0.20
CA PRO A 22 -19.82 -10.37 -0.38
C PRO A 22 -19.57 -9.49 -1.60
N THR A 23 -18.53 -8.66 -1.55
CA THR A 23 -18.16 -7.75 -2.64
C THR A 23 -16.67 -7.86 -2.93
N PHE A 24 -16.32 -8.01 -4.21
CA PHE A 24 -14.94 -7.92 -4.67
C PHE A 24 -14.80 -6.81 -5.73
N LEU A 25 -13.55 -6.42 -6.01
CA LEU A 25 -13.26 -5.28 -6.87
C LEU A 25 -12.52 -5.74 -8.13
N LEU A 26 -13.01 -5.33 -9.29
CA LEU A 26 -12.33 -5.44 -10.58
C LEU A 26 -11.98 -4.04 -11.08
N GLU A 27 -10.76 -3.84 -11.56
CA GLU A 27 -10.33 -2.56 -12.15
C GLU A 27 -10.03 -2.73 -13.62
N LEU A 28 -10.68 -1.92 -14.46
CA LEU A 28 -10.49 -1.90 -15.92
C LEU A 28 -9.99 -0.51 -16.35
N PRO A 29 -8.88 -0.41 -17.10
CA PRO A 29 -8.45 0.87 -17.65
C PRO A 29 -9.50 1.45 -18.60
N LEU A 30 -9.64 2.77 -18.62
CA LEU A 30 -10.53 3.46 -19.56
C LEU A 30 -9.71 4.14 -20.67
N VAL A 31 -10.26 4.13 -21.89
CA VAL A 31 -9.84 4.98 -23.00
C VAL A 31 -10.55 6.32 -22.84
N VAL A 32 -9.78 7.40 -22.75
CA VAL A 32 -10.30 8.74 -22.51
C VAL A 32 -9.54 9.73 -23.38
N ASP A 33 -10.25 10.44 -24.24
CA ASP A 33 -9.66 11.50 -25.07
C ASP A 33 -9.42 12.81 -24.28
N ALA A 34 -8.84 13.81 -24.93
CA ALA A 34 -8.48 15.07 -24.29
C ALA A 34 -9.72 15.89 -23.84
N GLY A 35 -10.80 15.88 -24.62
CA GLY A 35 -12.05 16.57 -24.33
C GLY A 35 -12.79 15.93 -23.17
N GLN A 36 -12.98 14.61 -23.22
CA GLN A 36 -13.52 13.81 -22.11
C GLN A 36 -12.69 14.00 -20.84
N ALA A 37 -11.36 13.95 -20.93
CA ALA A 37 -10.49 14.17 -19.78
C ALA A 37 -10.66 15.58 -19.17
N SER A 38 -11.03 16.58 -19.97
CA SER A 38 -11.34 17.93 -19.49
C SER A 38 -12.67 17.97 -18.74
N ARG A 39 -13.73 17.40 -19.31
CA ARG A 39 -15.04 17.28 -18.64
C ARG A 39 -14.95 16.50 -17.33
N LEU A 40 -14.27 15.36 -17.32
CA LEU A 40 -14.01 14.58 -16.10
C LEU A 40 -13.30 15.39 -15.01
N ARG A 41 -12.36 16.28 -15.36
CA ARG A 41 -11.73 17.17 -14.37
C ARG A 41 -12.72 18.20 -13.83
N ALA A 42 -13.60 18.74 -14.67
CA ALA A 42 -14.66 19.65 -14.23
C ALA A 42 -15.62 18.93 -13.26
N HIS A 43 -16.06 17.71 -13.58
CA HIS A 43 -16.90 16.91 -12.67
C HIS A 43 -16.21 16.64 -11.33
N LEU A 44 -14.93 16.23 -11.34
CA LEU A 44 -14.17 15.98 -10.12
C LEU A 44 -13.93 17.25 -9.29
N GLU A 45 -13.82 18.42 -9.93
CA GLU A 45 -13.74 19.71 -9.26
C GLU A 45 -15.09 20.11 -8.64
N ALA A 46 -16.21 19.89 -9.32
CA ALA A 46 -17.55 20.06 -8.75
C ALA A 46 -17.75 19.15 -7.52
N ALA A 47 -17.38 17.87 -7.64
CA ALA A 47 -17.39 16.92 -6.52
C ALA A 47 -16.52 17.38 -5.35
N ARG A 48 -15.34 17.96 -5.62
CA ARG A 48 -14.44 18.52 -4.59
C ARG A 48 -15.11 19.67 -3.83
N GLN A 49 -15.73 20.59 -4.55
CA GLN A 49 -16.41 21.76 -3.97
C GLN A 49 -17.62 21.33 -3.15
N LEU A 50 -18.48 20.48 -3.71
CA LEU A 50 -19.66 19.94 -3.01
C LEU A 50 -19.26 19.16 -1.75
N TYR A 51 -18.27 18.26 -1.84
CA TYR A 51 -17.77 17.53 -0.66
C TYR A 51 -17.29 18.49 0.44
N ASN A 52 -16.55 19.54 0.08
CA ASN A 52 -16.07 20.52 1.04
C ASN A 52 -17.22 21.35 1.65
N ALA A 53 -18.24 21.71 0.86
CA ALA A 53 -19.42 22.42 1.35
C ALA A 53 -20.20 21.57 2.37
N ILE A 54 -20.42 20.28 2.05
CA ILE A 54 -21.06 19.33 2.97
C ILE A 54 -20.23 19.18 4.25
N LEU A 55 -18.90 19.05 4.11
CA LEU A 55 -17.99 18.93 5.25
C LEU A 55 -18.05 20.17 6.16
N SER A 56 -18.13 21.37 5.58
CA SER A 56 -18.27 22.63 6.30
C SER A 56 -19.61 22.69 7.06
N GLN A 57 -20.73 22.38 6.41
CA GLN A 57 -22.03 22.32 7.06
C GLN A 57 -22.06 21.30 8.21
N GLY A 58 -21.57 20.07 7.97
CA GLY A 58 -21.53 19.04 9.00
C GLY A 58 -20.59 19.40 10.16
N GLN A 59 -19.50 20.14 9.90
CA GLN A 59 -18.63 20.66 10.97
C GLN A 59 -19.31 21.77 11.79
N LYS A 60 -20.13 22.63 11.18
CA LYS A 60 -20.96 23.61 11.91
C LYS A 60 -21.97 22.89 12.81
N ARG A 61 -22.70 21.89 12.27
CA ARG A 61 -23.65 21.07 13.04
C ARG A 61 -22.99 20.36 14.22
N LEU A 62 -21.83 19.72 14.00
CA LEU A 62 -21.07 19.06 15.07
C LEU A 62 -20.59 20.03 16.15
N ARG A 63 -20.15 21.25 15.78
CA ARG A 63 -19.74 22.26 16.76
C ARG A 63 -20.91 22.71 17.62
N ARG A 64 -22.06 23.02 17.00
CA ARG A 64 -23.29 23.40 17.73
C ARG A 64 -23.74 22.29 18.66
N MET A 65 -23.80 21.05 18.18
CA MET A 65 -24.15 19.88 18.98
C MET A 65 -23.23 19.70 20.20
N ARG A 66 -21.92 19.98 20.06
CA ARG A 66 -20.96 19.86 21.17
C ARG A 66 -21.01 21.01 22.17
N ALA A 67 -21.56 22.15 21.77
CA ALA A 67 -21.72 23.31 22.64
C ALA A 67 -23.01 23.24 23.47
N ASP A 68 -23.94 22.35 23.13
CA ASP A 68 -25.15 22.10 23.90
C ASP A 68 -24.82 21.52 25.28
N PRO A 69 -25.34 22.08 26.39
CA PRO A 69 -25.25 21.46 27.71
C PRO A 69 -25.69 19.99 27.75
N ALA A 70 -26.72 19.61 26.98
CA ALA A 70 -27.21 18.23 26.89
C ALA A 70 -26.16 17.26 26.32
N TRP A 71 -25.17 17.74 25.54
CA TRP A 71 -24.02 16.93 25.15
C TRP A 71 -23.12 16.57 26.33
N HIS A 72 -22.94 17.49 27.28
CA HIS A 72 -22.18 17.23 28.50
C HIS A 72 -22.93 16.24 29.40
N VAL A 73 -24.25 16.39 29.54
CA VAL A 73 -25.11 15.41 30.22
C VAL A 73 -25.01 14.04 29.57
N ALA A 74 -25.12 13.93 28.24
CA ALA A 74 -24.97 12.64 27.56
C ALA A 74 -23.57 12.01 27.74
N ARG A 75 -22.54 12.83 28.03
CA ARG A 75 -21.18 12.35 28.30
C ARG A 75 -21.01 11.78 29.70
N THR A 76 -21.79 12.21 30.69
CA THR A 76 -21.70 11.71 32.07
C THR A 76 -22.34 10.33 32.24
N ILE A 77 -23.30 9.95 31.40
CA ILE A 77 -23.93 8.62 31.40
C ILE A 77 -22.87 7.52 31.35
N PRO A 78 -22.80 6.58 32.32
CA PRO A 78 -21.80 5.51 32.32
C PRO A 78 -21.71 4.71 31.02
N ARG A 79 -20.50 4.26 30.65
CA ARG A 79 -20.31 3.41 29.45
C ARG A 79 -20.95 2.02 29.56
N THR A 80 -21.27 1.60 30.78
CA THR A 80 -22.02 0.37 31.09
C THR A 80 -23.48 0.47 30.60
N GLN A 81 -24.10 1.65 30.71
CA GLN A 81 -25.45 1.94 30.22
C GLN A 81 -25.46 2.27 28.71
N LYS A 82 -25.09 1.28 27.89
CA LYS A 82 -24.89 1.46 26.45
C LYS A 82 -26.13 1.98 25.72
N ALA A 83 -27.31 1.46 26.03
CA ALA A 83 -28.56 1.79 25.34
C ALA A 83 -28.99 3.22 25.60
N GLU A 84 -29.03 3.63 26.87
CA GLU A 84 -29.39 4.98 27.29
C GLU A 84 -28.41 6.02 26.73
N ARG A 85 -27.10 5.75 26.87
CA ARG A 85 -26.07 6.62 26.30
C ARG A 85 -26.21 6.76 24.79
N ALA A 86 -26.50 5.67 24.09
CA ALA A 86 -26.72 5.70 22.64
C ALA A 86 -27.98 6.49 22.27
N ALA A 87 -29.07 6.34 23.02
CA ALA A 87 -30.31 7.09 22.82
C ALA A 87 -30.10 8.60 23.00
N ALA A 88 -29.42 9.02 24.07
CA ALA A 88 -29.08 10.43 24.33
C ALA A 88 -28.27 11.05 23.19
N PHE A 89 -27.18 10.39 22.75
CA PHE A 89 -26.41 10.88 21.59
C PHE A 89 -27.19 10.83 20.28
N SER A 90 -28.08 9.85 20.09
CA SER A 90 -28.93 9.76 18.89
C SER A 90 -29.93 10.91 18.82
N ALA A 91 -30.56 11.26 19.95
CA ALA A 91 -31.47 12.40 20.06
C ALA A 91 -30.76 13.72 19.72
N LEU A 92 -29.58 13.96 20.32
CA LEU A 92 -28.75 15.14 19.99
C LEU A 92 -28.36 15.19 18.52
N ARG A 93 -27.94 14.05 17.94
CA ARG A 93 -27.61 13.96 16.51
C ARG A 93 -28.80 14.32 15.65
N LYS A 94 -30.01 13.88 16.00
CA LYS A 94 -31.24 14.20 15.27
C LYS A 94 -31.58 15.68 15.38
N ALA A 95 -31.57 16.24 16.59
CA ALA A 95 -31.87 17.65 16.87
C ALA A 95 -30.97 18.62 16.09
N TYR A 96 -29.66 18.34 16.05
CA TYR A 96 -28.70 19.18 15.34
C TYR A 96 -28.52 18.83 13.85
N GLY A 97 -29.31 17.88 13.32
CA GLY A 97 -29.17 17.40 11.95
C GLY A 97 -27.79 16.78 11.65
N PHE A 98 -27.12 16.21 12.66
CA PHE A 98 -25.84 15.50 12.53
C PHE A 98 -26.07 13.99 12.33
N THR A 99 -26.86 13.65 11.31
CA THR A 99 -27.08 12.28 10.85
C THR A 99 -26.72 12.16 9.37
N GLU A 100 -26.49 10.93 8.89
CA GLU A 100 -26.23 10.70 7.47
C GLU A 100 -27.40 11.19 6.60
N ALA A 101 -28.63 10.86 6.99
CA ALA A 101 -29.85 11.31 6.32
C ALA A 101 -29.99 12.84 6.31
N ALA A 102 -29.74 13.51 7.42
CA ALA A 102 -29.81 14.97 7.49
C ALA A 102 -28.74 15.66 6.63
N LEU A 103 -27.59 15.02 6.39
CA LEU A 103 -26.61 15.52 5.43
C LEU A 103 -26.98 15.20 3.98
N HIS A 104 -27.67 14.08 3.71
CA HIS A 104 -28.25 13.80 2.38
C HIS A 104 -29.28 14.87 2.01
N GLU A 105 -30.14 15.26 2.95
CA GLU A 105 -31.11 16.34 2.73
C GLU A 105 -30.42 17.69 2.51
N ALA A 106 -29.39 18.01 3.31
CA ALA A 106 -28.62 19.24 3.15
C ALA A 106 -27.98 19.38 1.76
N VAL A 107 -27.64 18.27 1.12
CA VAL A 107 -27.03 18.27 -0.22
C VAL A 107 -27.96 18.85 -1.28
N LYS A 108 -29.29 18.74 -1.11
CA LYS A 108 -30.25 19.29 -2.08
C LYS A 108 -30.05 20.80 -2.24
N GLY A 109 -29.85 21.54 -1.15
CA GLY A 109 -29.56 22.97 -1.18
C GLY A 109 -28.11 23.35 -1.51
N LEU A 110 -27.18 22.40 -1.46
CA LEU A 110 -25.77 22.62 -1.84
C LEU A 110 -25.47 22.26 -3.30
N ARG A 111 -26.32 21.44 -3.91
CA ARG A 111 -26.22 20.98 -5.31
C ARG A 111 -27.02 21.93 -6.20
N VAL A 112 -26.46 23.10 -6.48
CA VAL A 112 -27.08 24.17 -7.27
C VAL A 112 -26.13 24.70 -8.34
N GLY A 113 -26.68 25.35 -9.37
CA GLY A 113 -25.93 25.91 -10.50
C GLY A 113 -25.02 24.89 -11.16
N TRP A 114 -23.79 25.30 -11.48
CA TRP A 114 -22.80 24.46 -12.17
C TRP A 114 -22.48 23.13 -11.44
N ILE A 115 -22.66 23.05 -10.12
CA ILE A 115 -22.46 21.78 -9.38
C ILE A 115 -23.53 20.76 -9.76
N ALA A 116 -24.78 21.21 -9.93
CA ALA A 116 -25.90 20.34 -10.29
C ALA A 116 -25.79 19.79 -11.71
N GLU A 117 -25.22 20.58 -12.64
CA GLU A 117 -24.93 20.15 -14.02
C GLU A 117 -23.85 19.05 -14.09
N HIS A 118 -22.97 19.00 -13.09
CA HIS A 118 -21.82 18.09 -13.09
C HIS A 118 -21.97 16.89 -12.15
N ILE A 119 -22.89 16.96 -11.17
CA ILE A 119 -23.07 15.94 -10.13
C ILE A 119 -24.55 15.67 -9.96
N GLU A 120 -24.98 14.50 -10.41
CA GLU A 120 -26.37 14.05 -10.28
C GLU A 120 -26.72 13.71 -8.83
N ALA A 121 -28.01 13.73 -8.51
CA ALA A 121 -28.51 13.62 -7.12
C ALA A 121 -28.01 12.36 -6.38
N VAL A 122 -27.93 11.21 -7.07
CA VAL A 122 -27.47 9.95 -6.46
C VAL A 122 -25.98 10.00 -6.09
N LEU A 123 -25.14 10.58 -6.95
CA LEU A 123 -23.72 10.79 -6.67
C LEU A 123 -23.52 11.81 -5.54
N ALA A 124 -24.34 12.85 -5.50
CA ALA A 124 -24.30 13.85 -4.45
C ALA A 124 -24.52 13.21 -3.05
N GLN A 125 -25.38 12.18 -2.96
CA GLN A 125 -25.58 11.42 -1.73
C GLN A 125 -24.35 10.57 -1.33
N THR A 126 -23.60 9.99 -2.27
CA THR A 126 -22.37 9.24 -1.92
C THR A 126 -21.28 10.18 -1.38
N LEU A 127 -21.19 11.40 -1.92
CA LEU A 127 -20.33 12.46 -1.36
C LEU A 127 -20.76 12.84 0.06
N ALA A 128 -22.07 12.92 0.32
CA ALA A 128 -22.62 13.19 1.64
C ALA A 128 -22.30 12.09 2.66
N THR A 129 -22.50 10.83 2.29
CA THR A 129 -22.10 9.66 3.09
C THR A 129 -20.60 9.70 3.38
N ARG A 130 -19.77 10.01 2.39
CA ARG A 130 -18.31 10.12 2.55
C ARG A 130 -17.94 11.23 3.54
N ALA A 131 -18.58 12.39 3.47
CA ALA A 131 -18.37 13.50 4.40
C ALA A 131 -18.85 13.15 5.81
N TYR A 132 -20.03 12.54 5.95
CA TYR A 132 -20.57 12.07 7.22
C TYR A 132 -19.62 11.10 7.91
N ARG A 133 -19.11 10.08 7.20
CA ARG A 133 -18.15 9.11 7.75
C ARG A 133 -16.88 9.79 8.27
N ALA A 134 -16.37 10.81 7.55
CA ALA A 134 -15.22 11.58 8.00
C ALA A 134 -15.51 12.38 9.28
N LEU A 135 -16.67 13.05 9.35
CA LEU A 135 -17.12 13.81 10.51
C LEU A 135 -17.42 12.90 11.71
N ASN A 136 -18.05 11.75 11.50
CA ASN A 136 -18.39 10.80 12.54
C ASN A 136 -17.14 10.26 13.24
N ARG A 137 -16.04 10.02 12.51
CA ARG A 137 -14.74 9.67 13.11
C ARG A 137 -14.23 10.76 14.06
N VAL A 138 -14.43 12.03 13.73
CA VAL A 138 -14.08 13.15 14.63
C VAL A 138 -15.04 13.23 15.81
N CYS A 139 -16.33 12.99 15.58
CA CYS A 139 -17.34 12.92 16.63
C CYS A 139 -17.00 11.86 17.68
N LEU A 140 -16.58 10.67 17.24
CA LEU A 140 -16.23 9.51 18.07
C LEU A 140 -14.82 9.57 18.68
N GLY A 141 -14.05 10.64 18.47
CA GLY A 141 -12.67 10.76 18.95
C GLY A 141 -11.65 9.87 18.21
N GLN A 142 -12.06 9.16 17.16
CA GLN A 142 -11.20 8.32 16.31
C GLN A 142 -10.31 9.14 15.36
N ALA A 143 -10.56 10.45 15.26
CA ALA A 143 -9.76 11.39 14.48
C ALA A 143 -9.78 12.78 15.13
N ARG A 144 -8.65 13.51 15.05
CA ARG A 144 -8.52 14.87 15.60
C ARG A 144 -9.32 15.92 14.82
N ARG A 145 -9.32 15.83 13.49
CA ARG A 145 -9.98 16.80 12.60
C ARG A 145 -10.31 16.20 11.25
N VAL A 146 -11.34 16.76 10.60
CA VAL A 146 -11.60 16.52 9.18
C VAL A 146 -10.62 17.31 8.31
N ARG A 147 -10.40 16.84 7.08
CA ARG A 147 -9.51 17.50 6.13
C ARG A 147 -10.24 17.80 4.83
N PHE A 148 -10.37 19.09 4.54
CA PHE A 148 -10.88 19.61 3.28
C PHE A 148 -9.96 19.21 2.11
N LYS A 149 -10.55 19.07 0.93
CA LYS A 149 -9.85 18.74 -0.31
C LYS A 149 -9.40 20.04 -0.99
N SER A 150 -8.09 20.28 -1.02
CA SER A 150 -7.50 21.43 -1.74
C SER A 150 -7.51 21.19 -3.25
N ARG A 151 -7.43 22.25 -4.06
CA ARG A 151 -7.29 22.15 -5.53
C ARG A 151 -6.13 21.25 -5.94
N GLY A 152 -4.96 21.42 -5.32
CA GLY A 152 -3.77 20.61 -5.64
C GLY A 152 -3.86 19.12 -5.27
N ARG A 153 -4.72 18.73 -4.31
CA ARG A 153 -4.96 17.31 -3.99
C ARG A 153 -6.13 16.75 -4.79
N GLY A 154 -7.13 17.58 -5.06
CA GLY A 154 -8.33 17.23 -5.81
C GLY A 154 -9.18 16.15 -5.17
N PHE A 155 -10.17 15.73 -5.97
CA PHE A 155 -10.97 14.53 -5.75
C PHE A 155 -10.58 13.53 -6.85
N SER A 156 -10.08 12.35 -6.49
CA SER A 156 -9.48 11.41 -7.46
C SER A 156 -10.31 10.14 -7.66
N SER A 157 -11.49 10.08 -7.05
CA SER A 157 -12.39 8.93 -7.14
C SER A 157 -13.80 9.34 -6.76
N ILE A 158 -14.78 8.97 -7.57
CA ILE A 158 -16.20 9.15 -7.33
C ILE A 158 -16.92 7.83 -7.61
N GLU A 159 -17.91 7.51 -6.79
CA GLU A 159 -18.63 6.25 -6.86
C GLU A 159 -20.13 6.49 -6.81
N ASN A 160 -20.86 5.56 -7.41
CA ASN A 160 -22.30 5.51 -7.33
C ASN A 160 -22.79 4.53 -6.26
N LYS A 161 -24.08 4.59 -5.93
CA LYS A 161 -24.74 3.62 -5.03
C LYS A 161 -25.14 2.33 -5.75
N ARG A 162 -25.37 2.43 -7.05
CA ARG A 162 -25.96 1.41 -7.93
C ARG A 162 -25.42 1.55 -9.34
N ASN A 163 -25.72 0.60 -10.22
CA ASN A 163 -25.21 0.52 -11.60
C ASN A 163 -26.29 0.77 -12.67
N ASP A 164 -27.33 1.55 -12.36
CA ASP A 164 -28.50 1.79 -13.21
C ASP A 164 -28.77 3.28 -13.51
N THR A 165 -27.98 4.18 -12.92
CA THR A 165 -28.23 5.62 -12.92
C THR A 165 -26.91 6.36 -12.98
N SER A 166 -26.88 7.56 -13.56
CA SER A 166 -25.71 8.45 -13.62
C SER A 166 -24.39 7.74 -13.99
N LEU A 167 -23.46 7.60 -13.05
CA LEU A 167 -22.19 6.91 -13.21
C LEU A 167 -22.41 5.39 -13.11
N HIS A 168 -22.46 4.71 -14.25
CA HIS A 168 -22.69 3.26 -14.31
C HIS A 168 -21.93 2.62 -15.47
N PHE A 169 -21.67 1.32 -15.34
CA PHE A 169 -20.94 0.54 -16.33
C PHE A 169 -21.89 -0.36 -17.10
N VAL A 170 -21.80 -0.32 -18.43
CA VAL A 170 -22.59 -1.17 -19.33
C VAL A 170 -21.65 -2.14 -20.02
N LEU A 171 -22.05 -3.41 -20.06
CA LEU A 171 -21.36 -4.46 -20.79
C LEU A 171 -22.25 -4.86 -21.97
N GLN A 172 -21.70 -4.85 -23.18
CA GLN A 172 -22.39 -5.31 -24.37
C GLN A 172 -22.49 -6.83 -24.38
N PRO A 173 -23.57 -7.40 -24.94
CA PRO A 173 -23.68 -8.84 -25.18
C PRO A 173 -22.51 -9.37 -26.03
N PRO A 174 -22.23 -10.69 -25.95
CA PRO A 174 -21.21 -11.32 -26.79
C PRO A 174 -21.42 -11.10 -28.29
N GLU A 175 -22.68 -11.07 -28.72
CA GLU A 175 -23.12 -10.85 -30.09
C GLU A 175 -22.71 -9.46 -30.62
N GLU A 176 -22.58 -8.48 -29.73
CA GLU A 176 -22.21 -7.09 -30.05
C GLU A 176 -20.71 -6.81 -29.84
N GLY A 177 -19.89 -7.86 -29.66
CA GLY A 177 -18.43 -7.73 -29.62
C GLY A 177 -17.82 -7.63 -28.21
N ASN A 178 -18.58 -7.92 -27.15
CA ASN A 178 -18.07 -7.99 -25.77
C ASN A 178 -17.33 -6.70 -25.33
N ALA A 179 -17.76 -5.51 -25.76
CA ALA A 179 -17.19 -4.28 -25.25
C ALA A 179 -17.87 -3.86 -23.94
N GLY A 180 -17.20 -3.03 -23.14
CA GLY A 180 -17.81 -2.44 -21.96
C GLY A 180 -17.39 -1.00 -21.80
N SER A 181 -18.32 -0.16 -21.35
CA SER A 181 -18.11 1.28 -21.25
C SER A 181 -18.64 1.81 -19.92
N LEU A 182 -17.91 2.76 -19.35
CA LEU A 182 -18.40 3.57 -18.23
C LEU A 182 -19.15 4.77 -18.80
N LEU A 183 -20.41 4.93 -18.45
CA LEU A 183 -21.24 6.07 -18.82
C LEU A 183 -21.26 7.09 -17.68
N TRP A 184 -21.07 8.36 -18.00
CA TRP A 184 -21.28 9.46 -17.06
C TRP A 184 -21.55 10.79 -17.77
N ASN A 185 -22.68 11.43 -17.47
CA ASN A 185 -23.04 12.77 -17.93
C ASN A 185 -22.87 12.97 -19.46
N GLY A 186 -23.36 11.99 -20.24
CA GLY A 186 -23.28 11.98 -21.70
C GLY A 186 -21.98 11.43 -22.28
N ASP A 187 -20.91 11.30 -21.47
CA ASP A 187 -19.67 10.66 -21.93
C ASP A 187 -19.76 9.14 -21.85
N GLN A 188 -19.38 8.47 -22.94
CA GLN A 188 -19.13 7.04 -23.00
C GLN A 188 -17.61 6.80 -23.00
N LEU A 189 -17.12 6.13 -21.96
CA LEU A 189 -15.70 5.87 -21.75
C LEU A 189 -15.43 4.37 -21.93
N PRO A 190 -14.90 3.92 -23.08
CA PRO A 190 -14.63 2.50 -23.33
C PRO A 190 -13.61 1.95 -22.33
N ALA A 191 -13.87 0.76 -21.81
CA ALA A 191 -12.93 0.02 -20.99
C ALA A 191 -12.05 -0.91 -21.84
N LEU A 192 -10.77 -0.98 -21.49
CA LEU A 192 -9.85 -1.96 -22.02
C LEU A 192 -10.05 -3.28 -21.27
N ILE A 193 -10.76 -4.21 -21.90
CA ILE A 193 -11.09 -5.52 -21.33
C ILE A 193 -10.18 -6.58 -21.95
N ASP A 194 -9.44 -7.29 -21.10
CA ASP A 194 -8.68 -8.47 -21.50
C ASP A 194 -9.49 -9.74 -21.19
N TRP A 195 -10.23 -10.21 -22.19
CA TRP A 195 -11.07 -11.41 -22.09
C TRP A 195 -10.29 -12.72 -21.94
N LYS A 196 -8.97 -12.69 -22.18
CA LYS A 196 -8.09 -13.85 -21.94
C LYS A 196 -7.69 -13.98 -20.46
N ASP A 197 -7.81 -12.91 -19.66
CA ASP A 197 -7.55 -13.00 -18.23
C ASP A 197 -8.75 -13.61 -17.50
N GLU A 198 -8.55 -14.81 -16.97
CA GLU A 198 -9.51 -15.54 -16.13
C GLU A 198 -10.10 -14.68 -14.98
N VAL A 199 -9.36 -13.73 -14.41
CA VAL A 199 -9.86 -12.86 -13.33
C VAL A 199 -10.85 -11.83 -13.86
N VAL A 200 -10.57 -11.28 -15.04
CA VAL A 200 -11.43 -10.30 -15.71
C VAL A 200 -12.72 -10.97 -16.14
N THR A 201 -12.61 -12.09 -16.85
CA THR A 201 -13.77 -12.85 -17.35
C THR A 201 -14.62 -13.39 -16.20
N HIS A 202 -14.02 -13.92 -15.13
CA HIS A 202 -14.75 -14.27 -13.92
C HIS A 202 -15.48 -13.06 -13.35
N GLY A 203 -14.79 -11.93 -13.20
CA GLY A 203 -15.38 -10.72 -12.63
C GLY A 203 -16.59 -10.20 -13.42
N LEU A 204 -16.49 -10.14 -14.75
CA LEU A 204 -17.54 -9.61 -15.62
C LEU A 204 -18.79 -10.51 -15.73
N ARG A 205 -18.70 -11.78 -15.32
CA ARG A 205 -19.87 -12.67 -15.17
C ARG A 205 -20.70 -12.38 -13.92
N HIS A 206 -20.14 -11.67 -12.95
CA HIS A 206 -20.84 -11.33 -11.72
C HIS A 206 -21.64 -10.03 -11.86
N ARG A 207 -22.76 -9.94 -11.14
CA ARG A 207 -23.56 -8.72 -11.08
C ARG A 207 -22.73 -7.53 -10.57
N ILE A 208 -22.79 -6.43 -11.32
CA ILE A 208 -22.20 -5.15 -10.92
C ILE A 208 -23.12 -4.47 -9.91
N LYS A 209 -22.64 -4.31 -8.67
CA LYS A 209 -23.36 -3.56 -7.63
C LYS A 209 -23.32 -2.07 -7.93
N TYR A 210 -22.12 -1.54 -8.19
CA TYR A 210 -21.92 -0.15 -8.58
C TYR A 210 -20.55 0.04 -9.24
N ALA A 211 -20.42 1.12 -10.00
CA ALA A 211 -19.16 1.56 -10.60
C ALA A 211 -18.54 2.73 -9.84
N ARG A 212 -17.20 2.80 -9.88
CA ARG A 212 -16.41 3.91 -9.34
C ARG A 212 -15.40 4.36 -10.39
N LEU A 213 -15.47 5.63 -10.78
CA LEU A 213 -14.40 6.25 -11.56
C LEU A 213 -13.22 6.53 -10.64
N ILE A 214 -12.02 6.13 -11.05
CA ILE A 214 -10.76 6.44 -10.38
C ILE A 214 -9.84 7.18 -11.34
N GLN A 215 -9.43 8.38 -10.94
CA GLN A 215 -8.42 9.17 -11.61
C GLN A 215 -7.07 8.95 -10.93
N ARG A 216 -6.07 8.50 -11.69
CA ARG A 216 -4.70 8.32 -11.22
C ARG A 216 -3.78 9.24 -12.00
N PRO A 217 -2.80 9.90 -11.38
CA PRO A 217 -1.76 10.59 -12.13
C PRO A 217 -1.09 9.63 -13.12
N ALA A 218 -0.95 10.04 -14.37
CA ALA A 218 -0.20 9.30 -15.39
C ALA A 218 1.31 9.25 -15.07
N SER A 219 1.74 10.08 -14.12
CA SER A 219 3.10 10.26 -13.67
C SER A 219 3.24 10.02 -12.15
N SER A 220 4.47 9.90 -11.64
CA SER A 220 4.74 9.75 -10.21
C SER A 220 4.22 10.97 -9.40
N PRO A 221 3.77 10.80 -8.15
CA PRO A 221 3.42 11.91 -7.26
C PRO A 221 4.55 12.93 -7.02
N ARG A 222 5.79 12.61 -7.39
CA ARG A 222 6.95 13.52 -7.35
C ARG A 222 7.10 14.37 -8.62
N ALA A 223 6.24 14.17 -9.62
CA ALA A 223 6.09 15.07 -10.76
C ALA A 223 5.59 16.44 -10.29
N ALA A 224 5.94 17.53 -10.97
CA ALA A 224 5.21 18.80 -10.90
C ALA A 224 5.34 19.55 -12.24
N GLY A 225 4.55 20.61 -12.40
CA GLY A 225 4.36 21.28 -13.69
C GLY A 225 3.34 20.52 -14.56
N ALA A 226 3.44 20.68 -15.89
CA ALA A 226 2.54 20.04 -16.86
C ALA A 226 2.48 18.49 -16.72
N ASP A 227 3.52 17.88 -16.18
CA ASP A 227 3.63 16.44 -15.89
C ASP A 227 2.63 15.94 -14.83
N ALA A 228 2.10 16.85 -14.01
CA ALA A 228 1.09 16.55 -13.00
C ALA A 228 -0.34 16.47 -13.59
N GLN A 229 -0.53 16.97 -14.82
CA GLN A 229 -1.86 17.12 -15.42
C GLN A 229 -2.27 15.93 -16.29
N GLY A 230 -1.33 15.05 -16.65
CA GLY A 230 -1.67 13.80 -17.31
C GLY A 230 -2.32 12.84 -16.31
N TYR A 231 -3.52 12.37 -16.61
CA TYR A 231 -4.24 11.39 -15.80
C TYR A 231 -4.51 10.12 -16.60
N ARG A 232 -4.56 8.99 -15.89
CA ARG A 232 -5.11 7.72 -16.38
C ARG A 232 -6.40 7.49 -15.62
N TYR A 233 -7.43 7.10 -16.35
CA TYR A 233 -8.74 6.80 -15.80
C TYR A 233 -8.93 5.29 -15.77
N VAL A 234 -9.59 4.83 -14.71
CA VAL A 234 -9.87 3.42 -14.44
C VAL A 234 -11.29 3.37 -13.91
N VAL A 235 -12.09 2.45 -14.41
CA VAL A 235 -13.34 2.07 -13.75
C VAL A 235 -13.03 0.96 -12.76
N GLN A 236 -13.48 1.12 -11.53
CA GLN A 236 -13.47 0.06 -10.52
C GLN A 236 -14.90 -0.41 -10.32
N LEU A 237 -15.16 -1.66 -10.66
CA LEU A 237 -16.43 -2.33 -10.51
C LEU A 237 -16.47 -3.01 -9.13
N ALA A 238 -17.51 -2.72 -8.36
CA ALA A 238 -17.85 -3.48 -7.16
C ALA A 238 -18.80 -4.61 -7.56
N LEU A 239 -18.29 -5.84 -7.54
CA LEU A 239 -18.96 -7.03 -8.04
C LEU A 239 -19.47 -7.89 -6.89
N GLU A 240 -20.62 -8.51 -7.08
CA GLU A 240 -21.22 -9.43 -6.11
C GLU A 240 -20.49 -10.78 -6.07
N GLY A 241 -20.12 -11.26 -4.88
CA GLY A 241 -19.53 -12.59 -4.68
C GLY A 241 -18.07 -12.56 -4.20
N LYS A 242 -17.31 -13.60 -4.55
CA LYS A 242 -15.90 -13.78 -4.17
C LYS A 242 -14.98 -13.62 -5.39
N PRO A 243 -13.77 -13.06 -5.22
CA PRO A 243 -12.83 -12.89 -6.32
C PRO A 243 -12.31 -14.25 -6.83
N HIS A 244 -11.96 -14.31 -8.12
CA HIS A 244 -11.36 -15.50 -8.72
C HIS A 244 -10.04 -15.88 -8.04
N ARG A 245 -9.89 -17.15 -7.71
CA ARG A 245 -8.64 -17.71 -7.20
C ARG A 245 -7.99 -18.55 -8.29
N LYS A 246 -6.88 -18.04 -8.83
CA LYS A 246 -6.10 -18.78 -9.84
C LYS A 246 -5.66 -20.13 -9.29
N LYS A 247 -5.81 -21.20 -10.07
CA LYS A 247 -5.49 -22.59 -9.66
C LYS A 247 -4.04 -22.73 -9.16
N LYS A 248 -3.10 -21.98 -9.75
CA LYS A 248 -1.68 -21.94 -9.35
C LYS A 248 -1.42 -21.40 -7.94
N HIS A 249 -2.38 -20.72 -7.30
CA HIS A 249 -2.25 -20.16 -5.96
C HIS A 249 -2.81 -21.11 -4.92
N THR A 250 -2.11 -22.23 -4.72
CA THR A 250 -2.37 -23.18 -3.65
C THR A 250 -2.02 -22.57 -2.28
N VAL A 251 -2.60 -23.13 -1.21
CA VAL A 251 -2.36 -22.71 0.18
C VAL A 251 -1.73 -23.90 0.89
N GLY A 252 -0.59 -23.69 1.52
CA GLY A 252 0.07 -24.71 2.33
C GLY A 252 -0.66 -24.92 3.65
N LYS A 253 -0.33 -25.99 4.37
CA LYS A 253 -0.97 -26.30 5.66
C LYS A 253 -0.12 -25.91 6.88
N SER A 254 1.21 -25.88 6.74
CA SER A 254 2.14 -25.67 7.85
C SER A 254 2.18 -24.25 8.39
N ILE A 255 2.91 -24.05 9.49
CA ILE A 255 3.29 -22.72 10.00
C ILE A 255 4.53 -22.21 9.24
N VAL A 256 4.58 -20.90 9.00
CA VAL A 256 5.72 -20.21 8.41
C VAL A 256 6.14 -19.06 9.32
N GLY A 257 7.36 -19.13 9.83
CA GLY A 257 8.00 -18.02 10.52
C GLY A 257 8.71 -17.10 9.54
N GLY A 258 8.63 -15.79 9.77
CA GLY A 258 9.29 -14.79 8.95
C GLY A 258 10.00 -13.72 9.76
N ASP A 259 11.24 -13.42 9.39
CA ASP A 259 11.97 -12.24 9.86
C ASP A 259 12.08 -11.21 8.73
N LEU A 260 11.64 -9.98 9.01
CA LEU A 260 11.66 -8.89 8.06
C LEU A 260 12.78 -7.91 8.40
N GLY A 261 13.61 -7.63 7.40
CA GLY A 261 14.51 -6.50 7.40
C GLY A 261 14.01 -5.34 6.52
N PRO A 262 14.64 -4.15 6.58
CA PRO A 262 14.30 -3.02 5.72
C PRO A 262 14.43 -3.29 4.21
N SER A 263 15.17 -4.35 3.83
CA SER A 263 15.40 -4.77 2.44
C SER A 263 15.39 -6.28 2.24
N THR A 264 15.19 -7.06 3.30
CA THR A 264 15.40 -8.51 3.29
C THR A 264 14.24 -9.23 3.94
N LEU A 265 14.03 -10.48 3.56
CA LEU A 265 13.03 -11.37 4.11
C LEU A 265 13.70 -12.72 4.34
N ALA A 266 13.68 -13.19 5.57
CA ALA A 266 13.99 -14.57 5.91
C ALA A 266 12.68 -15.31 6.17
N LEU A 267 12.55 -16.52 5.64
CA LEU A 267 11.40 -17.39 5.86
C LEU A 267 11.88 -18.76 6.29
N PHE A 268 11.20 -19.31 7.28
CA PHE A 268 11.34 -20.69 7.69
C PHE A 268 9.94 -21.33 7.75
N PRO A 269 9.55 -22.14 6.76
CA PRO A 269 8.36 -22.97 6.90
C PRO A 269 8.67 -24.17 7.79
N GLN A 270 7.73 -24.68 8.57
CA GLN A 270 7.95 -25.95 9.30
C GLN A 270 8.25 -27.10 8.32
N GLU A 271 7.57 -27.14 7.18
CA GLU A 271 7.77 -28.10 6.10
C GLU A 271 8.37 -27.41 4.85
N GLY A 272 9.44 -27.97 4.27
CA GLY A 272 10.02 -27.48 3.00
C GLY A 272 11.35 -26.73 3.14
N GLU A 273 11.63 -25.74 2.32
CA GLU A 273 12.94 -25.06 2.33
C GLU A 273 12.93 -23.70 3.03
N ALA A 274 13.94 -23.43 3.85
CA ALA A 274 14.20 -22.08 4.35
C ALA A 274 14.71 -21.17 3.22
N SER A 275 14.44 -19.87 3.32
CA SER A 275 14.89 -18.90 2.33
C SER A 275 15.32 -17.59 2.95
N LEU A 276 16.35 -16.98 2.37
CA LEU A 276 16.84 -15.66 2.73
C LEU A 276 16.99 -14.83 1.46
N GLU A 277 16.21 -13.76 1.35
CA GLU A 277 16.08 -13.03 0.09
C GLU A 277 16.13 -11.51 0.27
N VAL A 278 16.48 -10.82 -0.81
CA VAL A 278 16.35 -9.36 -0.93
C VAL A 278 14.98 -9.04 -1.52
N PHE A 279 14.20 -8.23 -0.81
CA PHE A 279 12.91 -7.76 -1.32
C PHE A 279 13.05 -7.13 -2.70
N CYS A 280 12.25 -7.56 -3.67
CA CYS A 280 12.16 -6.93 -4.99
C CYS A 280 13.53 -6.69 -5.66
N ALA A 281 14.47 -7.65 -5.58
CA ALA A 281 15.83 -7.53 -6.13
C ALA A 281 15.83 -7.00 -7.58
N GLU A 282 14.86 -7.46 -8.39
CA GLU A 282 14.57 -7.08 -9.77
C GLU A 282 14.43 -5.57 -10.03
N LEU A 283 14.18 -4.73 -9.02
CA LEU A 283 14.03 -3.27 -9.20
C LEU A 283 15.36 -2.52 -9.35
N ALA A 284 16.50 -3.20 -9.23
CA ALA A 284 17.83 -2.56 -9.25
C ALA A 284 18.10 -1.76 -10.55
N PRO A 285 17.81 -2.28 -11.77
CA PRO A 285 18.04 -1.55 -13.01
C PRO A 285 17.20 -0.26 -13.11
N GLU A 286 15.91 -0.30 -12.76
CA GLU A 286 15.04 0.88 -12.81
C GLU A 286 15.45 1.92 -11.75
N ALA A 287 15.88 1.46 -10.56
CA ALA A 287 16.43 2.35 -9.55
C ALA A 287 17.71 3.04 -10.05
N CYS A 288 18.60 2.33 -10.76
CA CYS A 288 19.77 2.91 -11.42
C CYS A 288 19.36 3.95 -12.47
N ALA A 289 18.39 3.64 -13.32
CA ALA A 289 17.90 4.57 -14.34
C ALA A 289 17.29 5.85 -13.73
N ILE A 290 16.52 5.73 -12.65
CA ILE A 290 15.97 6.88 -11.92
C ILE A 290 17.09 7.73 -11.33
N ARG A 291 18.14 7.11 -10.76
CA ARG A 291 19.31 7.84 -10.24
C ARG A 291 20.04 8.60 -11.35
N ARG A 292 20.22 8.02 -12.54
CA ARG A 292 20.81 8.72 -13.71
C ARG A 292 20.00 9.95 -14.09
N LEU A 293 18.68 9.84 -14.17
CA LEU A 293 17.78 10.97 -14.44
C LEU A 293 17.84 12.04 -13.35
N GLN A 294 17.92 11.65 -12.07
CA GLN A 294 18.08 12.61 -10.96
C GLN A 294 19.37 13.42 -11.09
N ARG A 295 20.50 12.77 -11.42
CA ARG A 295 21.77 13.46 -11.65
C ARG A 295 21.70 14.39 -12.87
N GLN A 296 21.05 13.96 -13.95
CA GLN A 296 20.81 14.80 -15.12
C GLN A 296 19.97 16.04 -14.78
N MET A 297 18.88 15.86 -14.01
CA MET A 297 18.05 16.97 -13.53
C MET A 297 18.85 17.94 -12.65
N GLU A 298 19.73 17.42 -11.80
CA GLU A 298 20.58 18.25 -10.93
C GLU A 298 21.56 19.10 -11.74
N ARG A 299 22.21 18.52 -12.76
CA ARG A 299 23.08 19.28 -13.69
C ARG A 299 22.31 20.35 -14.44
N GLN A 300 21.15 20.01 -15.00
CA GLN A 300 20.27 20.97 -15.69
C GLN A 300 19.83 22.11 -14.77
N ARG A 301 19.48 21.81 -13.51
CA ARG A 301 19.07 22.82 -12.53
C ARG A 301 20.23 23.76 -12.16
N ARG A 302 21.45 23.22 -12.00
CA ARG A 302 22.67 24.01 -11.75
C ARG A 302 22.98 24.93 -12.92
N ALA A 303 23.04 24.40 -14.14
CA ALA A 303 23.34 25.18 -15.34
C ALA A 303 22.31 26.30 -15.59
N ALA A 304 21.03 26.07 -15.30
CA ALA A 304 19.98 27.07 -15.51
C ALA A 304 19.84 28.10 -14.36
N ASN A 305 20.51 27.88 -13.23
CA ASN A 305 20.42 28.74 -12.05
C ASN A 305 21.79 28.83 -11.32
N PRO A 306 22.88 29.22 -11.99
CA PRO A 306 24.21 29.27 -11.38
C PRO A 306 24.26 30.20 -10.16
N GLU A 307 23.50 31.29 -10.20
CA GLU A 307 23.41 32.31 -9.15
C GLU A 307 22.94 31.77 -7.79
N HIS A 308 22.21 30.64 -7.79
CA HIS A 308 21.66 29.99 -6.60
C HIS A 308 22.64 29.05 -5.87
N TYR A 309 23.84 28.84 -6.40
CA TYR A 309 24.84 27.96 -5.79
C TYR A 309 26.06 28.75 -5.32
N ASP A 310 26.59 28.38 -4.14
CA ASP A 310 27.88 28.88 -3.65
C ASP A 310 29.05 28.18 -4.37
N GLU A 311 30.27 28.66 -4.13
CA GLU A 311 31.51 28.08 -4.68
C GLU A 311 31.69 26.59 -4.34
N LYS A 312 31.08 26.14 -3.24
CA LYS A 312 31.10 24.74 -2.78
C LYS A 312 29.94 23.92 -3.39
N GLY A 313 29.16 24.48 -4.31
CA GLY A 313 28.06 23.82 -5.02
C GLY A 313 26.81 23.57 -4.16
N ARG A 314 26.69 24.21 -3.00
CA ARG A 314 25.54 24.15 -2.10
C ARG A 314 24.54 25.24 -2.46
N ILE A 315 23.27 25.02 -2.14
CA ILE A 315 22.22 26.01 -2.40
C ILE A 315 22.41 27.18 -1.43
N LYS A 316 22.58 28.40 -1.94
CA LYS A 316 22.69 29.62 -1.14
C LYS A 316 21.45 29.78 -0.25
N LYS A 317 21.64 30.08 1.03
CA LYS A 317 20.54 30.34 1.97
C LYS A 317 20.08 31.80 1.81
N GLN A 318 18.83 32.04 1.40
CA GLN A 318 18.24 33.39 1.33
C GLN A 318 17.27 33.67 2.50
N GLY A 319 17.66 33.30 3.72
CA GLY A 319 16.81 33.49 4.91
C GLY A 319 15.39 32.93 4.72
N LYS A 320 14.36 33.79 4.87
CA LYS A 320 12.94 33.42 4.68
C LYS A 320 12.46 33.49 3.21
N LYS A 321 13.24 34.04 2.28
CA LYS A 321 12.83 34.18 0.86
C LYS A 321 12.98 32.83 0.14
N LYS A 322 11.94 32.44 -0.61
CA LYS A 322 11.97 31.23 -1.44
C LYS A 322 12.68 31.51 -2.76
N LEU A 323 13.72 30.74 -3.04
CA LEU A 323 14.40 30.76 -4.34
C LEU A 323 13.42 30.38 -5.47
N ARG A 324 13.34 31.24 -6.49
CA ARG A 324 12.57 30.99 -7.71
C ARG A 324 13.45 30.21 -8.70
N TRP A 325 13.17 28.93 -8.89
CA TRP A 325 13.94 28.09 -9.81
C TRP A 325 13.47 28.26 -11.26
N LYS A 326 14.36 28.73 -12.14
CA LYS A 326 14.18 28.64 -13.59
C LYS A 326 14.17 27.17 -14.00
N GLN A 327 13.13 26.77 -14.72
CA GLN A 327 12.95 25.39 -15.20
C GLN A 327 12.83 25.39 -16.72
N SER A 328 13.91 25.03 -17.41
CA SER A 328 13.92 24.96 -18.87
C SER A 328 12.96 23.88 -19.40
N LYS A 329 12.52 24.02 -20.67
CA LYS A 329 11.69 23.01 -21.35
C LYS A 329 12.35 21.61 -21.27
N ARG A 330 13.68 21.53 -21.46
CA ARG A 330 14.46 20.29 -21.35
C ARG A 330 14.44 19.70 -19.94
N TYR A 331 14.52 20.53 -18.89
CA TYR A 331 14.38 20.07 -17.49
C TYR A 331 13.01 19.43 -17.24
N GLN A 332 11.95 20.04 -17.76
CA GLN A 332 10.59 19.47 -17.65
C GLN A 332 10.49 18.11 -18.37
N VAL A 333 11.09 17.97 -19.56
CA VAL A 333 11.11 16.67 -20.25
C VAL A 333 11.85 15.59 -19.44
N THR A 334 13.03 15.90 -18.88
CA THR A 334 13.77 14.94 -18.02
C THR A 334 12.94 14.55 -16.80
N ARG A 335 12.23 15.52 -16.22
CA ARG A 335 11.34 15.33 -15.08
C ARG A 335 10.17 14.39 -15.41
N ARG A 336 9.51 14.55 -16.57
CA ARG A 336 8.48 13.62 -17.07
C ARG A 336 9.01 12.20 -17.11
N ARG A 337 10.18 12.01 -17.74
CA ARG A 337 10.81 10.69 -17.89
C ARG A 337 11.08 10.05 -16.52
N LYS A 338 11.59 10.82 -15.55
CA LYS A 338 11.83 10.34 -14.19
C LYS A 338 10.53 9.89 -13.53
N ALA A 339 9.50 10.73 -13.60
CA ALA A 339 8.25 10.47 -12.92
C ALA A 339 7.47 9.28 -13.53
N THR A 340 7.52 9.10 -14.85
CA THR A 340 7.02 7.89 -15.51
C THR A 340 7.78 6.64 -15.05
N LYS A 341 9.11 6.69 -14.94
CA LYS A 341 9.91 5.56 -14.43
C LYS A 341 9.60 5.25 -12.97
N GLU A 342 9.44 6.25 -12.11
CA GLU A 342 9.04 6.05 -10.71
C GLU A 342 7.65 5.40 -10.58
N ARG A 343 6.69 5.78 -11.45
CA ARG A 343 5.37 5.13 -11.51
C ARG A 343 5.49 3.65 -11.92
N LYS A 344 6.23 3.36 -13.00
CA LYS A 344 6.48 1.98 -13.45
C LYS A 344 7.15 1.15 -12.36
N LEU A 345 8.17 1.70 -11.69
CA LEU A 345 8.85 1.05 -10.56
C LEU A 345 7.87 0.74 -9.42
N ALA A 346 6.99 1.67 -9.05
CA ALA A 346 6.01 1.44 -7.99
C ALA A 346 5.00 0.33 -8.35
N ALA A 347 4.57 0.26 -9.61
CA ALA A 347 3.70 -0.81 -10.11
C ALA A 347 4.42 -2.17 -10.16
N HIS A 348 5.64 -2.21 -10.69
CA HIS A 348 6.49 -3.42 -10.71
C HIS A 348 6.70 -3.94 -9.29
N ARG A 349 7.03 -3.06 -8.34
CA ARG A 349 7.17 -3.42 -6.92
C ARG A 349 5.90 -4.06 -6.33
N LYS A 350 4.73 -3.50 -6.61
CA LYS A 350 3.46 -4.06 -6.14
C LYS A 350 3.25 -5.48 -6.70
N SER A 351 3.58 -5.70 -7.98
CA SER A 351 3.53 -7.01 -8.63
C SER A 351 4.49 -8.01 -7.96
N LEU A 352 5.75 -7.62 -7.73
CA LEU A 352 6.75 -8.45 -7.06
C LEU A 352 6.32 -8.86 -5.65
N HIS A 353 5.73 -7.93 -4.89
CA HIS A 353 5.18 -8.26 -3.57
C HIS A 353 3.97 -9.18 -3.66
N GLY A 354 3.07 -8.97 -4.63
CA GLY A 354 1.95 -9.90 -4.86
C GLY A 354 2.42 -11.32 -5.16
N ARG A 355 3.43 -11.46 -6.04
CA ARG A 355 4.07 -12.75 -6.33
C ARG A 355 4.67 -13.38 -5.07
N LYS A 356 5.44 -12.61 -4.29
CA LYS A 356 6.07 -13.10 -3.07
C LYS A 356 5.04 -13.52 -2.02
N VAL A 357 3.96 -12.76 -1.83
CA VAL A 357 2.89 -13.12 -0.88
C VAL A 357 2.26 -14.47 -1.24
N HIS A 358 1.96 -14.72 -2.52
CA HIS A 358 1.45 -16.03 -2.94
C HIS A 358 2.48 -17.16 -2.76
N GLN A 359 3.78 -16.87 -2.90
CA GLN A 359 4.82 -17.84 -2.56
C GLN A 359 4.81 -18.17 -1.06
N VAL A 360 4.68 -17.17 -0.17
CA VAL A 360 4.61 -17.42 1.28
C VAL A 360 3.36 -18.19 1.67
N VAL A 361 2.19 -17.82 1.14
CA VAL A 361 0.92 -18.52 1.42
C VAL A 361 0.91 -19.95 0.87
N LYS A 362 1.68 -20.22 -0.19
CA LYS A 362 1.89 -21.58 -0.69
C LYS A 362 2.68 -22.44 0.30
N LEU A 363 3.60 -21.83 1.07
CA LEU A 363 4.37 -22.55 2.09
C LEU A 363 3.51 -22.92 3.30
N GLY A 364 2.57 -22.07 3.71
CA GLY A 364 1.74 -22.36 4.88
C GLY A 364 0.54 -21.43 5.06
N SER A 365 -0.41 -21.90 5.88
CA SER A 365 -1.67 -21.21 6.16
C SER A 365 -1.57 -20.26 7.35
N THR A 366 -0.66 -20.55 8.28
CA THR A 366 -0.37 -19.73 9.46
C THR A 366 0.99 -19.10 9.33
N ILE A 367 1.04 -17.77 9.43
CA ILE A 367 2.27 -17.00 9.23
C ILE A 367 2.55 -16.19 10.48
N ILE A 368 3.75 -16.34 11.03
CA ILE A 368 4.17 -15.66 12.26
C ILE A 368 5.33 -14.71 11.92
N ILE A 369 5.14 -13.42 12.18
CA ILE A 369 6.16 -12.38 11.94
C ILE A 369 6.24 -11.42 13.12
N GLU A 370 7.40 -10.78 13.31
CA GLU A 370 7.50 -9.71 14.30
C GLU A 370 6.73 -8.44 13.89
N LYS A 371 6.08 -7.81 14.87
CA LYS A 371 5.36 -6.55 14.72
C LYS A 371 6.34 -5.36 14.72
N ILE A 372 6.65 -4.87 13.52
CA ILE A 372 7.68 -3.85 13.32
C ILE A 372 7.09 -2.46 13.05
N SER A 373 7.77 -1.41 13.52
CA SER A 373 7.44 -0.03 13.17
C SER A 373 8.04 0.38 11.82
N TYR A 374 7.25 0.25 10.74
CA TYR A 374 7.65 0.72 9.42
C TYR A 374 7.90 2.24 9.35
N LYS A 375 7.29 3.02 10.25
CA LYS A 375 7.57 4.46 10.38
C LYS A 375 8.98 4.71 10.91
N ALA A 376 9.43 3.94 11.90
CA ALA A 376 10.80 4.02 12.41
C ALA A 376 11.81 3.62 11.34
N TRP A 377 11.55 2.52 10.62
CA TRP A 377 12.37 2.11 9.48
C TRP A 377 12.40 3.15 8.36
N GLN A 378 11.30 3.83 8.07
CA GLN A 378 11.31 4.89 7.06
C GLN A 378 12.23 6.05 7.45
N LYS A 379 12.31 6.41 8.75
CA LYS A 379 13.22 7.45 9.24
C LYS A 379 14.69 7.02 9.15
N GLN A 380 14.99 5.79 9.56
CA GLN A 380 16.37 5.29 9.64
C GLN A 380 16.91 4.75 8.30
N PHE A 381 16.06 4.11 7.50
CA PHE A 381 16.41 3.40 6.27
C PHE A 381 15.60 3.88 5.06
N GLY A 382 15.32 5.19 4.98
CA GLY A 382 14.38 5.77 4.01
C GLY A 382 14.65 5.44 2.54
N LYS A 383 15.93 5.32 2.14
CA LYS A 383 16.29 4.91 0.77
C LYS A 383 15.88 3.47 0.49
N SER A 384 16.24 2.55 1.38
CA SER A 384 15.91 1.13 1.29
C SER A 384 14.41 0.90 1.39
N VAL A 385 13.75 1.45 2.40
CA VAL A 385 12.29 1.32 2.59
C VAL A 385 11.52 1.95 1.43
N GLY A 386 11.98 3.10 0.91
CA GLY A 386 11.35 3.75 -0.24
C GLY A 386 11.45 2.93 -1.54
N LEU A 387 12.53 2.16 -1.71
CA LEU A 387 12.71 1.28 -2.86
C LEU A 387 12.00 -0.06 -2.66
N ARG A 388 12.20 -0.72 -1.53
CA ARG A 388 11.83 -2.11 -1.23
C ARG A 388 10.42 -2.24 -0.64
N SER A 389 9.98 -1.24 0.12
CA SER A 389 8.62 -1.10 0.66
C SER A 389 8.11 -2.34 1.43
N PRO A 390 8.80 -2.81 2.49
CA PRO A 390 8.37 -3.98 3.28
C PRO A 390 6.99 -3.80 3.93
N GLY A 391 6.58 -2.56 4.26
CA GLY A 391 5.22 -2.30 4.75
C GLY A 391 4.14 -2.60 3.70
N MET A 392 4.43 -2.46 2.40
CA MET A 392 3.52 -2.86 1.33
C MET A 392 3.39 -4.39 1.26
N PHE A 393 4.50 -5.11 1.46
CA PHE A 393 4.49 -6.57 1.53
C PHE A 393 3.57 -7.07 2.64
N VAL A 394 3.76 -6.59 3.87
CA VAL A 394 2.94 -7.05 5.01
C VAL A 394 1.46 -6.67 4.87
N GLU A 395 1.17 -5.50 4.29
CA GLU A 395 -0.22 -5.13 3.97
C GLU A 395 -0.87 -6.08 2.96
N LEU A 396 -0.13 -6.50 1.92
CA LEU A 396 -0.62 -7.48 0.95
C LEU A 396 -0.73 -8.87 1.58
N LEU A 397 0.26 -9.27 2.39
CA LEU A 397 0.28 -10.54 3.12
C LEU A 397 -0.96 -10.68 4.01
N ARG A 398 -1.24 -9.67 4.84
CA ARG A 398 -2.42 -9.66 5.73
C ARG A 398 -3.72 -9.87 4.97
N ARG A 399 -3.87 -9.20 3.81
CA ARG A 399 -5.08 -9.31 2.98
C ARG A 399 -5.20 -10.68 2.32
N THR A 400 -4.11 -11.19 1.75
CA THR A 400 -4.12 -12.47 1.05
C THR A 400 -4.35 -13.62 2.02
N VAL A 401 -3.67 -13.64 3.16
CA VAL A 401 -3.86 -14.65 4.21
C VAL A 401 -5.30 -14.69 4.70
N ALA A 402 -5.89 -13.53 5.00
CA ALA A 402 -7.30 -13.44 5.39
C ALA A 402 -8.24 -13.95 4.29
N SER A 403 -7.93 -13.67 3.01
CA SER A 403 -8.75 -14.14 1.89
C SER A 403 -8.69 -15.66 1.67
N THR A 404 -7.65 -16.33 2.16
CA THR A 404 -7.50 -17.79 2.07
C THR A 404 -7.99 -18.52 3.32
N GLY A 405 -8.53 -17.81 4.32
CA GLY A 405 -8.90 -18.38 5.62
C GLY A 405 -7.70 -18.69 6.53
N GLY A 406 -6.49 -18.27 6.15
CA GLY A 406 -5.29 -18.43 6.97
C GLY A 406 -5.18 -17.39 8.07
N ILE A 407 -4.13 -17.51 8.89
CA ILE A 407 -3.89 -16.65 10.06
C ILE A 407 -2.53 -15.96 9.93
N LEU A 408 -2.51 -14.63 10.13
CA LEU A 408 -1.27 -13.85 10.26
C LEU A 408 -1.14 -13.40 11.72
N VAL A 409 -0.11 -13.88 12.40
CA VAL A 409 0.22 -13.52 13.79
C VAL A 409 1.38 -12.52 13.78
N GLU A 410 1.13 -11.31 14.27
CA GLU A 410 2.15 -10.27 14.43
C GLU A 410 2.61 -10.21 15.90
N VAL A 411 3.73 -10.86 16.22
CA VAL A 411 4.23 -11.01 17.60
C VAL A 411 5.02 -9.78 18.08
N PRO A 412 4.98 -9.39 19.36
CA PRO A 412 5.68 -8.20 19.83
C PRO A 412 7.21 -8.39 19.88
N THR A 413 7.95 -7.51 19.21
CA THR A 413 9.43 -7.57 19.11
C THR A 413 10.17 -7.54 20.45
N ARG A 414 9.57 -6.97 21.50
CA ARG A 414 10.21 -6.83 22.82
C ARG A 414 10.03 -8.05 23.70
N THR A 415 8.86 -8.70 23.62
CA THR A 415 8.54 -9.84 24.48
C THR A 415 9.17 -11.11 23.95
N THR A 416 9.12 -11.31 22.62
CA THR A 416 9.73 -12.47 21.96
C THR A 416 11.24 -12.30 21.76
N ALA A 417 11.69 -11.09 21.40
CA ALA A 417 13.10 -10.75 21.20
C ALA A 417 13.87 -11.78 20.35
N LEU A 418 13.27 -12.24 19.24
CA LEU A 418 13.72 -13.43 18.50
C LEU A 418 15.17 -13.30 17.99
N SER A 419 15.57 -12.11 17.55
CA SER A 419 16.95 -11.84 17.12
C SER A 419 18.01 -11.93 18.24
N GLN A 420 17.57 -11.92 19.51
CA GLN A 420 18.42 -11.89 20.70
C GLN A 420 18.38 -13.21 21.48
N TRP A 421 17.25 -13.89 21.46
CA TRP A 421 16.99 -15.14 22.18
C TRP A 421 17.73 -16.34 21.57
N CYS A 422 18.03 -17.35 22.39
CA CYS A 422 18.61 -18.63 21.97
C CYS A 422 17.75 -19.79 22.48
N HIS A 423 17.37 -20.70 21.59
CA HIS A 423 16.53 -21.84 21.96
C HIS A 423 17.25 -22.90 22.80
N GLY A 424 18.56 -23.06 22.66
CA GLY A 424 19.31 -24.08 23.38
C GLY A 424 19.47 -23.79 24.87
N CYS A 425 19.57 -22.51 25.27
CA CYS A 425 19.80 -22.14 26.67
C CYS A 425 18.86 -21.07 27.23
N GLY A 426 17.91 -20.57 26.45
CA GLY A 426 16.91 -19.57 26.87
C GLY A 426 17.46 -18.16 27.08
N ARG A 427 18.77 -17.95 26.98
CA ARG A 427 19.42 -16.66 27.23
C ARG A 427 19.07 -15.63 26.14
N ARG A 428 18.84 -14.38 26.58
CA ARG A 428 18.64 -13.21 25.71
C ARG A 428 19.91 -12.39 25.69
N VAL A 429 20.57 -12.32 24.54
CA VAL A 429 21.79 -11.53 24.36
C VAL A 429 21.56 -10.46 23.30
N LYS A 430 21.74 -9.20 23.69
CA LYS A 430 21.63 -8.05 22.79
C LYS A 430 22.76 -8.09 21.76
N LYS A 431 22.40 -8.13 20.47
CA LYS A 431 23.35 -8.18 19.36
C LYS A 431 23.34 -6.86 18.57
N PRO A 432 24.49 -6.27 18.20
CA PRO A 432 24.52 -5.12 17.31
C PRO A 432 23.99 -5.47 15.91
N LEU A 433 23.56 -4.45 15.16
CA LEU A 433 23.05 -4.64 13.79
C LEU A 433 24.12 -5.16 12.81
N SER A 434 25.41 -5.03 13.12
CA SER A 434 26.52 -5.59 12.34
C SER A 434 26.68 -7.09 12.56
N GLN A 435 26.30 -7.64 13.71
CA GLN A 435 26.41 -9.06 14.02
C GLN A 435 25.29 -9.84 13.34
N ARG A 436 25.62 -10.52 12.23
CA ARG A 436 24.67 -11.25 11.35
C ARG A 436 24.65 -12.76 11.56
N TRP A 437 25.42 -13.24 12.51
CA TRP A 437 25.50 -14.64 12.88
C TRP A 437 25.02 -14.81 14.31
N HIS A 438 24.17 -15.81 14.51
CA HIS A 438 23.86 -16.34 15.82
C HIS A 438 24.85 -17.47 16.10
N HIS A 439 25.62 -17.29 17.16
CA HIS A 439 26.53 -18.29 17.71
C HIS A 439 26.44 -18.15 19.22
N CYS A 440 26.05 -19.22 19.91
CA CYS A 440 25.82 -19.24 21.34
C CYS A 440 26.79 -20.20 22.03
N ALA A 441 27.22 -19.84 23.24
CA ALA A 441 28.10 -20.68 24.07
C ALA A 441 27.47 -22.04 24.45
N CYS A 442 26.16 -22.22 24.29
CA CYS A 442 25.49 -23.51 24.49
C CYS A 442 25.57 -24.45 23.28
N GLY A 443 26.38 -24.13 22.27
CA GLY A 443 26.58 -24.95 21.07
C GLY A 443 25.63 -24.65 19.91
N VAL A 444 24.59 -23.82 20.09
CA VAL A 444 23.68 -23.45 18.98
C VAL A 444 24.36 -22.50 18.00
N GLY A 445 24.36 -22.90 16.72
CA GLY A 445 24.99 -22.16 15.62
C GLY A 445 26.42 -22.64 15.32
N PRO A 446 27.10 -22.05 14.33
CA PRO A 446 26.79 -20.77 13.69
C PRO A 446 25.66 -20.86 12.65
N VAL A 447 24.68 -19.97 12.76
CA VAL A 447 23.60 -19.80 11.77
C VAL A 447 23.34 -18.33 11.50
N GLN A 448 22.87 -18.01 10.28
CA GLN A 448 22.55 -16.62 9.94
C GLN A 448 21.38 -16.14 10.82
N ARG A 449 21.54 -14.96 11.44
CA ARG A 449 20.67 -14.47 12.52
C ARG A 449 19.22 -14.25 12.11
N ASP A 450 19.00 -13.72 10.91
CA ASP A 450 17.65 -13.39 10.43
C ASP A 450 16.90 -14.70 10.07
N LEU A 451 17.59 -15.70 9.49
CA LEU A 451 17.13 -17.07 9.27
C LEU A 451 16.80 -17.77 10.60
N TYR A 452 17.67 -17.66 11.59
CA TYR A 452 17.43 -18.18 12.94
C TYR A 452 16.20 -17.53 13.59
N SER A 453 16.02 -16.22 13.45
CA SER A 453 14.83 -15.52 13.96
C SER A 453 13.55 -16.01 13.28
N ALA A 454 13.60 -16.28 11.97
CA ALA A 454 12.48 -16.87 11.24
C ALA A 454 12.15 -18.29 11.72
N PHE A 455 13.16 -19.13 11.97
CA PHE A 455 12.98 -20.45 12.60
C PHE A 455 12.31 -20.32 13.97
N LEU A 456 12.80 -19.40 14.81
CA LEU A 456 12.22 -19.18 16.13
C LEU A 456 10.75 -18.76 16.04
N ALA A 457 10.42 -17.88 15.09
CA ALA A 457 9.04 -17.46 14.83
C ALA A 457 8.15 -18.62 14.37
N ALA A 458 8.67 -19.53 13.54
CA ALA A 458 7.92 -20.65 12.99
C ALA A 458 7.54 -21.71 14.04
N SER A 459 8.31 -21.77 15.13
CA SER A 459 8.11 -22.72 16.21
C SER A 459 7.40 -22.11 17.42
N LEU A 460 6.92 -20.86 17.30
CA LEU A 460 6.03 -20.27 18.31
C LEU A 460 4.63 -20.88 18.19
N ASP A 461 3.97 -21.00 19.33
CA ASP A 461 2.54 -21.27 19.36
C ASP A 461 1.77 -20.01 18.96
N PRO A 462 0.90 -20.09 17.93
CA PRO A 462 0.07 -18.96 17.52
C PRO A 462 -0.84 -18.41 18.62
N ALA A 463 -1.30 -19.26 19.54
CA ALA A 463 -2.21 -18.89 20.63
C ALA A 463 -1.45 -18.22 21.78
N ASP A 464 -0.25 -18.70 22.09
CA ASP A 464 0.63 -18.13 23.11
C ASP A 464 2.09 -18.00 22.60
N PRO A 465 2.44 -16.87 21.96
CA PRO A 465 3.72 -16.71 21.26
C PRO A 465 4.87 -16.37 22.22
N ILE A 466 5.10 -17.21 23.22
CA ILE A 466 6.22 -17.12 24.17
C ILE A 466 7.31 -18.11 23.77
N PRO A 467 8.57 -17.65 23.55
CA PRO A 467 9.69 -18.55 23.31
C PRO A 467 9.95 -19.45 24.53
N SER A 468 9.95 -20.77 24.32
CA SER A 468 10.25 -21.78 25.34
C SER A 468 11.22 -22.83 24.80
N CYS A 469 12.35 -23.06 25.49
CA CYS A 469 13.39 -24.01 25.07
C CYS A 469 12.86 -25.42 24.75
N ALA A 470 11.95 -25.94 25.56
CA ALA A 470 11.40 -27.29 25.41
C ALA A 470 10.73 -27.51 24.05
N ARG A 471 10.02 -26.51 23.53
CA ARG A 471 9.32 -26.61 22.24
C ARG A 471 10.28 -26.69 21.05
N TYR A 472 11.49 -26.15 21.15
CA TYR A 472 12.39 -26.05 20.00
C TYR A 472 13.29 -27.27 19.80
N GLN A 473 13.43 -28.15 20.80
CA GLN A 473 14.28 -29.34 20.69
C GLN A 473 13.80 -30.26 19.56
N GLU A 474 12.50 -30.53 19.50
CA GLU A 474 11.87 -31.34 18.44
C GLU A 474 12.04 -30.72 17.04
N TYR A 475 11.97 -29.38 16.93
CA TYR A 475 12.06 -28.70 15.64
C TYR A 475 13.49 -28.42 15.18
N TRP A 476 14.50 -28.53 16.04
CA TRP A 476 15.87 -28.20 15.67
C TRP A 476 16.52 -29.26 14.79
N GLU A 477 16.15 -30.53 14.99
CA GLU A 477 16.61 -31.64 14.16
C GLU A 477 16.24 -31.43 12.69
N GLY A 478 17.24 -31.44 11.81
CA GLY A 478 17.08 -31.14 10.38
C GLY A 478 16.84 -29.66 10.03
N ALA A 479 16.36 -28.81 10.96
CA ALA A 479 16.22 -27.37 10.71
C ALA A 479 17.56 -26.69 10.49
N GLU A 480 18.60 -27.08 11.23
CA GLU A 480 19.93 -26.50 11.08
C GLU A 480 20.48 -26.66 9.65
N ALA A 481 20.37 -27.87 9.08
CA ALA A 481 20.80 -28.14 7.71
C ALA A 481 20.04 -27.26 6.69
N ARG A 482 18.73 -27.10 6.88
CA ARG A 482 17.88 -26.25 6.03
C ARG A 482 18.28 -24.77 6.12
N LEU A 483 18.62 -24.28 7.31
CA LEU A 483 19.09 -22.92 7.54
C LEU A 483 20.47 -22.68 6.88
N ARG A 484 21.40 -23.63 7.03
CA ARG A 484 22.73 -23.57 6.38
C ARG A 484 22.60 -23.56 4.86
N ALA A 485 21.83 -24.48 4.29
CA ALA A 485 21.57 -24.55 2.85
C ALA A 485 20.95 -23.25 2.30
N ALA A 486 20.02 -22.64 3.03
CA ALA A 486 19.43 -21.35 2.65
C ALA A 486 20.48 -20.21 2.60
N HIS A 487 21.43 -20.21 3.53
CA HIS A 487 22.52 -19.25 3.52
C HIS A 487 23.53 -19.53 2.40
N GLU A 488 23.88 -20.79 2.13
CA GLU A 488 24.76 -21.18 1.03
C GLU A 488 24.21 -20.76 -0.33
N ARG A 489 22.91 -20.97 -0.58
CA ARG A 489 22.23 -20.44 -1.78
C ARG A 489 22.34 -18.92 -1.88
N THR A 490 22.40 -18.22 -0.75
CA THR A 490 22.59 -16.76 -0.70
C THR A 490 24.03 -16.37 -1.03
N ALA A 491 25.02 -17.11 -0.50
CA ALA A 491 26.42 -16.92 -0.83
C ALA A 491 26.71 -17.20 -2.33
N GLN A 492 26.11 -18.26 -2.87
CA GLN A 492 26.26 -18.63 -4.28
C GLN A 492 25.75 -17.54 -5.23
N ARG A 493 24.55 -17.00 -4.97
CA ARG A 493 24.04 -15.84 -5.72
C ARG A 493 24.98 -14.62 -5.68
N ALA A 494 25.69 -14.43 -4.56
CA ALA A 494 26.68 -13.36 -4.46
C ALA A 494 27.91 -13.62 -5.34
N LYS A 495 28.37 -14.88 -5.41
CA LYS A 495 29.47 -15.32 -6.30
C LYS A 495 29.10 -15.13 -7.77
N GLU A 496 27.84 -15.38 -8.12
CA GLU A 496 27.25 -15.13 -9.45
C GLU A 496 27.07 -13.63 -9.79
N GLY A 497 27.55 -12.73 -8.92
CA GLY A 497 27.56 -11.29 -9.20
C GLY A 497 26.32 -10.53 -8.73
N GLN A 498 25.39 -11.18 -8.01
CA GLN A 498 24.23 -10.48 -7.46
C GLN A 498 24.66 -9.51 -6.34
N ILE A 499 24.19 -8.25 -6.43
CA ILE A 499 24.46 -7.25 -5.39
C ILE A 499 23.56 -7.51 -4.18
N LEU A 500 24.15 -8.09 -3.12
CA LEU A 500 23.48 -8.38 -1.86
C LEU A 500 23.76 -7.31 -0.78
N PRO A 501 22.78 -6.99 0.09
CA PRO A 501 22.99 -6.08 1.20
C PRO A 501 23.83 -6.76 2.30
N ARG A 502 24.66 -5.96 3.00
CA ARG A 502 25.48 -6.43 4.14
C ARG A 502 24.66 -7.09 5.25
N SER A 503 23.36 -6.82 5.32
CA SER A 503 22.46 -7.45 6.29
C SER A 503 22.35 -8.96 6.14
N LEU A 504 22.68 -9.53 4.97
CA LEU A 504 22.66 -10.97 4.74
C LEU A 504 23.89 -11.72 5.28
N GLY A 505 24.89 -11.01 5.83
CA GLY A 505 26.07 -11.65 6.41
C GLY A 505 27.07 -12.21 5.39
N VAL A 506 26.87 -11.96 4.08
CA VAL A 506 27.81 -12.36 3.03
C VAL A 506 28.89 -11.29 2.87
N THR A 507 30.15 -11.67 3.08
CA THR A 507 31.32 -10.84 2.78
C THR A 507 31.45 -10.68 1.26
N ARG A 508 31.77 -9.47 0.78
CA ARG A 508 31.92 -9.25 -0.67
C ARG A 508 33.12 -10.06 -1.16
N ALA A 509 32.93 -10.95 -2.14
CA ALA A 509 34.00 -11.64 -2.87
C ALA A 509 34.83 -10.71 -3.80
N ARG A 510 34.98 -9.43 -3.44
CA ARG A 510 35.85 -8.46 -4.12
C ARG A 510 36.53 -7.56 -3.09
N ALA A 511 37.34 -8.15 -2.23
CA ALA A 511 38.66 -7.54 -2.01
C ALA A 511 39.42 -7.79 -3.32
N ARG A 512 40.00 -6.75 -3.92
CA ARG A 512 40.98 -6.97 -5.00
C ARG A 512 42.02 -7.91 -4.39
N LEU A 513 42.20 -9.10 -4.98
CA LEU A 513 43.45 -9.82 -4.79
C LEU A 513 44.56 -8.80 -5.06
N PRO A 514 45.53 -8.60 -4.15
CA PRO A 514 46.77 -7.93 -4.51
C PRO A 514 47.25 -8.62 -5.78
N LYS A 515 47.58 -7.83 -6.82
CA LYS A 515 48.29 -8.37 -7.97
C LYS A 515 49.41 -9.23 -7.40
N SER A 516 49.44 -10.51 -7.78
CA SER A 516 50.57 -11.39 -7.54
C SER A 516 51.84 -10.58 -7.78
N LEU A 517 52.69 -10.49 -6.76
CA LEU A 517 54.07 -10.06 -6.95
C LEU A 517 54.60 -10.96 -8.07
N ARG A 518 54.93 -10.34 -9.21
CA ARG A 518 55.70 -11.02 -10.24
C ARG A 518 57.01 -11.42 -9.56
N GLU A 519 57.34 -12.69 -9.65
CA GLU A 519 58.69 -13.16 -9.35
C GLU A 519 59.68 -12.32 -10.16
N PRO A 520 60.81 -11.87 -9.57
CA PRO A 520 61.82 -11.18 -10.33
C PRO A 520 62.42 -12.16 -11.32
N THR A 521 62.23 -11.87 -12.61
CA THR A 521 62.96 -12.49 -13.70
C THR A 521 64.45 -12.36 -13.41
N GLN A 522 65.14 -13.48 -13.26
CA GLN A 522 66.61 -13.51 -13.21
C GLN A 522 67.14 -12.95 -14.53
N GLU A 523 67.92 -11.87 -14.46
CA GLU A 523 68.72 -11.39 -15.60
C GLU A 523 69.80 -12.44 -15.93
N PRO A 524 69.94 -12.86 -17.19
CA PRO A 524 71.08 -13.67 -17.58
C PRO A 524 72.34 -12.79 -17.64
N ALA A 525 73.40 -13.28 -16.99
CA ALA A 525 74.72 -12.69 -16.98
C ALA A 525 75.27 -12.48 -18.40
N SER A 526 75.56 -11.24 -18.77
CA SER A 526 76.35 -10.92 -19.95
C SER A 526 77.83 -11.14 -19.64
N LEU A 527 78.36 -12.27 -20.12
CA LEU A 527 79.80 -12.52 -20.22
C LEU A 527 80.44 -11.51 -21.19
N GLY A 528 81.52 -10.90 -20.72
CA GLY A 528 82.32 -9.93 -21.46
C GLY A 528 82.99 -10.52 -22.70
N ARG A 529 83.30 -9.62 -23.63
CA ARG A 529 84.14 -9.90 -24.80
C ARG A 529 85.38 -9.01 -24.69
N LEU A 530 86.54 -9.65 -24.48
CA LEU A 530 87.87 -9.09 -24.77
C LEU A 530 88.34 -9.72 -26.09
N GLU A 531 88.79 -8.84 -26.98
CA GLU A 531 89.87 -8.99 -27.98
C GLU A 531 89.93 -10.25 -28.87
N ALA A 532 89.68 -10.06 -30.17
CA ALA A 532 90.68 -10.10 -31.25
C ALA A 532 90.03 -9.62 -32.56
#